data_AF-A0A953NME4-F1
#
_entry.id   AF-A0A953NME4-F1
#
_cell.length_a   1.000
_cell.length_b   1.000
_cell.length_c   1.000
_cell.angle_alpha   90.00
_cell.angle_beta   90.00
_cell.angle_gamma   90.00
#
_symmetry.space_group_name_H-M   'P 1'
#
loop_
_entity.id
_entity.type
_entity.pdbx_description
1 polymer ?
#
loop_
_entity_poly.entity_id
_entity_poly.type
_entity_poly.pdbx_seq_one_letter_code
_entity_poly.pdbx_strand_id
1 'polypeptide(L)'
;MQPALQLALLVAILLPASKVASSLCSRFGIPAILGELLVGVVLGPGAFNLLQLHLFRGGEATGALLLLAQVGGYVLMFVGSKRTSTECAKPAWSPSWSHCPA
;
A
#
# COMPACT_ATOMS: atom_id res chain seq x y z
N MET A 1 -25.43 -10.41 6.38
CA MET A 1 -24.14 -11.05 6.73
C MET A 1 -23.39 -10.11 7.65
N GLN A 2 -22.70 -10.60 8.68
CA GLN A 2 -21.91 -9.72 9.57
C GLN A 2 -20.78 -9.06 8.76
N PRO A 3 -20.79 -7.73 8.55
CA PRO A 3 -19.82 -7.04 7.70
C PRO A 3 -18.39 -7.16 8.24
N ALA A 4 -18.26 -7.30 9.56
CA ALA A 4 -16.98 -7.52 10.23
C ALA A 4 -16.32 -8.84 9.79
N LEU A 5 -17.09 -9.92 9.58
CA LEU A 5 -16.54 -11.21 9.16
C LEU A 5 -16.03 -11.15 7.72
N GLN A 6 -16.74 -10.44 6.84
CA GLN A 6 -16.31 -10.20 5.46
C GLN A 6 -14.99 -9.41 5.44
N LEU A 7 -14.91 -8.32 6.21
CA LEU A 7 -13.69 -7.52 6.32
C LEU A 7 -12.53 -8.35 6.89
N ALA A 8 -12.76 -9.11 7.97
CA ALA A 8 -11.74 -9.95 8.58
C ALA A 8 -11.20 -11.00 7.59
N LEU A 9 -12.07 -11.63 6.81
CA LEU A 9 -11.66 -12.59 5.78
C LEU A 9 -10.84 -11.93 4.67
N LEU A 10 -11.24 -10.75 4.20
CA LEU A 10 -10.54 -10.00 3.16
C LEU A 10 -9.13 -9.61 3.63
N VAL A 11 -9.02 -9.08 4.84
CA VAL A 11 -7.77 -8.69 5.50
C VAL A 11 -6.90 -9.94 5.76
N ALA A 12 -7.49 -11.04 6.23
CA ALA A 12 -6.79 -12.31 6.46
C ALA A 12 -6.16 -12.91 5.20
N ILE A 13 -6.70 -12.62 4.01
CA ILE A 13 -6.12 -13.02 2.72
C ILE A 13 -5.08 -11.99 2.24
N LEU A 14 -5.38 -10.69 2.35
CA LEU A 14 -4.51 -9.61 1.88
C LEU A 14 -3.16 -9.57 2.62
N LEU A 15 -3.16 -9.67 3.95
CA LEU A 15 -1.95 -9.56 4.77
C LEU A 15 -0.89 -10.63 4.44
N PRO A 16 -1.20 -11.93 4.45
CA PRO A 16 -0.20 -12.94 4.12
C PRO A 16 0.25 -12.84 2.66
N ALA A 17 -0.66 -12.56 1.71
CA ALA A 17 -0.31 -12.39 0.31
C ALA A 17 0.66 -11.22 0.11
N SER A 18 0.37 -10.07 0.72
CA SER A 18 1.21 -8.87 0.65
C SER A 18 2.57 -9.11 1.29
N LYS A 19 2.62 -9.80 2.44
CA LYS A 19 3.86 -10.11 3.15
C LYS A 19 4.78 -11.03 2.34
N VAL A 20 4.22 -12.01 1.62
CA VAL A 20 4.98 -12.88 0.72
C VAL A 20 5.58 -12.07 -0.44
N ALA A 21 4.78 -11.22 -1.09
CA ALA A 21 5.28 -10.40 -2.20
C ALA A 21 6.28 -9.33 -1.77
N SER A 22 6.08 -8.72 -0.60
CA SER A 22 7.01 -7.77 0.03
C SER A 22 8.36 -8.42 0.31
N SER A 23 8.35 -9.62 0.89
CA SER A 23 9.56 -10.42 1.12
C SER A 23 10.27 -10.76 -0.19
N LEU A 24 9.51 -11.09 -1.23
CA LEU A 24 10.05 -11.40 -2.55
C LEU A 24 10.70 -10.17 -3.19
N CYS A 25 10.02 -9.02 -3.22
CA CYS A 25 10.56 -7.76 -3.75
C CYS A 25 11.82 -7.29 -3.02
N SER A 26 11.86 -7.45 -1.69
CA SER A 26 13.03 -7.13 -0.87
C SER A 26 14.27 -7.91 -1.31
N ARG A 27 14.11 -9.17 -1.76
CA ARG A 27 15.22 -9.97 -2.31
C ARG A 27 15.72 -9.50 -3.67
N PHE A 28 14.89 -8.82 -4.46
CA PHE A 28 15.25 -8.28 -5.78
C PHE A 28 15.80 -6.85 -5.74
N GLY A 29 15.91 -6.23 -4.55
CA GLY A 29 16.37 -4.83 -4.42
C GLY A 29 15.31 -3.80 -4.82
N ILE A 30 14.05 -4.23 -4.99
CA ILE A 30 12.92 -3.37 -5.32
C ILE A 30 12.30 -2.87 -3.99
N PRO A 31 11.88 -1.60 -3.88
CA PRO A 31 11.23 -1.12 -2.66
C PRO A 31 10.01 -1.98 -2.33
N ALA A 32 10.01 -2.54 -1.12
CA ALA A 32 9.02 -3.51 -0.65
C ALA A 32 7.56 -3.07 -0.86
N ILE A 33 7.29 -1.76 -0.78
CA ILE A 33 5.97 -1.15 -0.97
C ILE A 33 5.37 -1.44 -2.36
N LEU A 34 6.21 -1.58 -3.41
CA LEU A 34 5.74 -1.91 -4.76
C LEU A 34 5.17 -3.33 -4.82
N GLY A 35 5.78 -4.27 -4.10
CA GLY A 35 5.28 -5.65 -4.02
C GLY A 35 3.92 -5.73 -3.32
N GLU A 36 3.74 -4.96 -2.25
CA GLU A 36 2.46 -4.88 -1.52
C GLU A 36 1.36 -4.25 -2.37
N LEU A 37 1.67 -3.14 -3.06
CA LEU A 37 0.72 -2.46 -3.94
C LEU A 37 0.29 -3.35 -5.10
N LEU A 38 1.22 -4.07 -5.72
CA LEU A 38 0.94 -4.96 -6.85
C LEU A 38 -0.01 -6.10 -6.43
N VAL A 39 0.23 -6.70 -5.26
CA VAL A 39 -0.68 -7.71 -4.70
C VAL A 39 -2.06 -7.14 -4.43
N GLY A 40 -2.15 -5.93 -3.85
CA GLY A 40 -3.43 -5.26 -3.60
C GLY A 40 -4.22 -4.99 -4.88
N VAL A 41 -3.58 -4.52 -5.95
CA VAL A 41 -4.22 -4.27 -7.25
C VAL A 41 -4.66 -5.57 -7.91
N VAL A 42 -3.82 -6.61 -7.90
CA VAL A 42 -4.13 -7.90 -8.52
C VAL A 42 -5.26 -8.64 -7.78
N LEU A 43 -5.27 -8.60 -6.45
CA LEU A 43 -6.30 -9.24 -5.63
C LEU A 43 -7.60 -8.43 -5.55
N GLY A 44 -7.52 -7.10 -5.60
CA GLY A 44 -8.68 -6.21 -5.48
C GLY A 44 -9.53 -6.18 -6.76
N PRO A 45 -9.37 -5.15 -7.62
CA PRO A 45 -10.08 -5.06 -8.90
C PRO A 45 -9.41 -5.83 -10.06
N GLY A 46 -8.20 -6.37 -9.84
CA GLY A 46 -7.41 -7.06 -10.86
C GLY A 46 -7.87 -8.49 -11.13
N ALA A 47 -6.89 -9.38 -11.38
CA ALA A 47 -7.13 -10.75 -11.86
C ALA A 47 -8.06 -11.59 -10.98
N PHE A 48 -8.06 -11.37 -9.67
CA PHE A 48 -8.86 -12.15 -8.72
C PHE A 48 -10.24 -11.56 -8.43
N ASN A 49 -10.47 -10.30 -8.78
CA ASN A 49 -11.72 -9.55 -8.67
C ASN A 49 -12.54 -9.85 -7.39
N LEU A 50 -11.86 -9.88 -6.22
CA LEU A 50 -12.46 -10.29 -4.94
C LEU A 50 -13.61 -9.34 -4.53
N LEU A 51 -13.55 -8.07 -4.94
CA LEU A 51 -14.56 -7.07 -4.65
C LEU A 51 -15.86 -7.26 -5.45
N GLN A 52 -15.81 -7.89 -6.62
CA GLN A 52 -16.99 -8.12 -7.47
C GLN A 52 -17.59 -9.52 -7.25
N LEU A 53 -16.95 -10.36 -6.43
CA LEU A 53 -17.51 -11.64 -6.02
C LEU A 53 -18.81 -11.38 -5.23
N HIS A 54 -19.85 -12.17 -5.49
CA HIS A 54 -21.18 -12.03 -4.87
C HIS A 54 -21.13 -11.99 -3.33
N LEU A 55 -20.05 -12.52 -2.73
CA LEU A 55 -19.73 -12.49 -1.31
C LEU A 55 -19.45 -11.08 -0.73
N PHE A 56 -19.03 -10.09 -1.52
CA PHE A 56 -18.61 -8.75 -1.05
C PHE A 56 -19.47 -7.60 -1.59
N ARG A 57 -20.55 -7.90 -2.31
CA ARG A 57 -21.46 -6.94 -2.97
C ARG A 57 -22.20 -5.98 -2.01
N GLY A 58 -22.03 -6.14 -0.70
CA GLY A 58 -22.69 -5.36 0.33
C GLY A 58 -22.10 -3.96 0.59
N GLY A 59 -21.00 -3.55 -0.06
CA GLY A 59 -20.42 -2.20 0.04
C GLY A 59 -19.75 -1.85 1.38
N GLU A 60 -20.31 -2.31 2.50
CA GLU A 60 -19.85 -2.02 3.87
C GLU A 60 -18.39 -2.45 4.12
N ALA A 61 -18.03 -3.67 3.69
CA ALA A 61 -16.66 -4.18 3.84
C ALA A 61 -15.65 -3.40 2.97
N THR A 62 -16.07 -2.98 1.77
CA THR A 62 -15.24 -2.17 0.87
C THR A 62 -15.03 -0.77 1.43
N GLY A 63 -16.07 -0.14 2.00
CA GLY A 63 -15.97 1.16 2.66
C GLY A 63 -15.01 1.13 3.84
N ALA A 64 -15.11 0.11 4.71
CA ALA A 64 -14.18 -0.07 5.81
C ALA A 64 -12.73 -0.29 5.34
N LEU A 65 -12.51 -1.09 4.29
CA LEU A 65 -11.18 -1.31 3.73
C LEU A 65 -10.60 -0.01 3.14
N LEU A 66 -11.41 0.80 2.45
CA LEU A 66 -10.98 2.09 1.89
C LEU A 66 -10.59 3.08 2.99
N LEU A 67 -11.36 3.16 4.08
CA LEU A 67 -10.98 3.97 5.25
C LEU A 67 -9.65 3.50 5.84
N LEU A 68 -9.45 2.19 5.95
CA LEU A 68 -8.21 1.61 6.46
C LEU A 68 -7.01 1.91 5.54
N ALA A 69 -7.22 1.85 4.23
CA ALA A 69 -6.21 2.21 3.23
C ALA A 69 -5.86 3.70 3.27
N GLN A 70 -6.85 4.58 3.45
CA GLN A 70 -6.63 6.02 3.57
C GLN A 70 -5.83 6.35 4.84
N VAL A 71 -6.20 5.76 5.98
CA VAL A 71 -5.45 5.89 7.24
C VAL A 71 -4.03 5.34 7.06
N GLY A 72 -3.88 4.16 6.46
CA GLY A 72 -2.57 3.58 6.14
C GLY A 72 -1.72 4.49 5.26
N GLY A 73 -2.30 5.12 4.25
CA GLY A 73 -1.63 6.09 3.38
C GLY A 73 -1.12 7.32 4.14
N TYR A 74 -1.93 7.90 5.03
CA TYR A 74 -1.50 9.00 5.90
C TYR A 74 -0.37 8.58 6.84
N VAL A 75 -0.46 7.40 7.44
CA VAL A 75 0.60 6.84 8.29
C VAL A 75 1.90 6.64 7.49
N LEU A 76 1.81 6.13 6.25
CA LEU A 76 2.98 5.96 5.38
C LEU A 76 3.63 7.29 5.00
N MET A 77 2.85 8.32 4.67
CA MET A 77 3.36 9.67 4.40
C MET A 77 4.13 10.23 5.61
N PHE A 78 3.57 10.07 6.82
CA PHE A 78 4.23 10.47 8.05
C PHE A 78 5.53 9.69 8.29
N VAL A 79 5.51 8.38 8.07
CA VAL A 79 6.65 7.47 8.20
C VAL A 79 7.74 7.74 7.15
N GLY A 80 7.40 8.27 5.98
CA GLY A 80 8.34 8.73 4.96
C GLY A 80 9.07 10.01 5.37
N SER A 81 8.34 10.96 5.98
CA SER A 81 8.92 12.24 6.43
C SER A 81 10.04 12.07 7.46
N LYS A 82 9.98 11.06 8.33
CA LYS A 82 11.06 10.81 9.32
C LYS A 82 12.38 10.30 8.73
N ARG A 83 12.44 10.01 7.41
CA ARG A 83 13.65 9.52 6.74
C ARG A 83 14.39 10.61 5.94
N THR A 84 13.79 11.79 5.76
CA THR A 84 14.49 12.92 5.13
C THR A 84 15.27 13.67 6.19
N SER A 85 16.59 13.48 6.22
CA SER A 85 17.46 14.35 7.01
C SER A 85 17.28 15.79 6.52
N THR A 86 17.16 16.71 7.46
CA THR A 86 16.93 18.14 7.23
C THR A 86 18.11 18.84 6.53
N GLU A 87 19.28 18.19 6.43
CA GLU A 87 20.45 18.69 5.69
C GLU A 87 20.36 18.50 4.16
N CYS A 88 19.25 18.87 3.54
CA CYS A 88 19.22 19.26 2.12
C CYS A 88 17.97 20.07 1.75
N ALA A 89 17.38 20.81 2.68
CA ALA A 89 16.33 21.78 2.37
C ALA A 89 16.95 23.11 1.88
N LYS A 90 17.64 23.08 0.74
CA LYS A 90 17.95 24.30 -0.02
C LYS A 90 16.71 24.62 -0.87
N PRO A 91 16.27 25.88 -1.02
CA PRO A 91 15.13 26.20 -1.89
C PRO A 91 15.47 25.80 -3.32
N ALA A 92 14.92 24.65 -3.75
CA ALA A 92 15.13 24.04 -5.06
C ALA A 92 14.29 24.73 -6.16
N TRP A 93 14.43 26.05 -6.27
CA TRP A 93 14.03 26.81 -7.45
C TRP A 93 15.22 26.94 -8.41
N SER A 94 15.86 25.83 -8.76
CA SER A 94 16.82 25.80 -9.86
C SER A 94 16.87 24.38 -10.44
N PRO A 95 16.62 24.20 -11.76
CA PRO A 95 16.56 22.89 -12.40
C PRO A 95 17.94 22.24 -12.63
N SER A 96 18.99 22.67 -11.92
CA SER A 96 20.33 22.08 -12.01
C SER A 96 20.45 20.82 -11.15
N TRP A 97 19.82 19.75 -11.61
CA TRP A 97 20.12 18.38 -11.21
C TRP A 97 21.48 17.98 -11.76
N SER A 98 22.58 18.24 -11.04
CA SER A 98 23.83 17.59 -11.42
C SER A 98 24.78 17.22 -10.28
N HIS A 99 24.72 17.82 -9.10
CA HIS A 99 25.75 17.53 -8.09
C HIS A 99 25.21 17.50 -6.65
N CYS A 100 24.84 16.30 -6.20
CA CYS A 100 24.97 15.91 -4.81
C CYS A 100 25.57 14.49 -4.80
N PRO A 101 26.90 14.34 -4.64
CA PRO A 101 27.48 13.05 -4.27
C PRO A 101 27.17 12.75 -2.79
N ALA A 102 27.09 11.45 -2.50
CA ALA A 102 27.02 10.90 -1.16
C ALA A 102 28.27 11.22 -0.33
#